data_AF-A0A4V2HT43-F1
#
_entry.id   AF-A0A4V2HT43-F1
#
_cell.length_a   1.000
_cell.length_b   1.000
_cell.length_c   1.000
_cell.angle_alpha   90.00
_cell.angle_beta   90.00
_cell.angle_gamma   90.00
#
_symmetry.space_group_name_H-M   'P 1'
#
loop_
_entity.id
_entity.type
_entity.pdbx_description
1 polymer ?
#
loop_
_entity_poly.entity_id
_entity_poly.type
_entity_poly.pdbx_seq_one_letter_code
_entity_poly.pdbx_strand_id
1 'polypeptide(L)'
;MAGRISMGARRELTAAVVERYRLAGRADKGRILDELCAVTGWHRKHAVRALASHVAISPEARRQRRPTYGAKIRDALVALWEVSDRICGKRLKVMIPTLLPSLERHGRLKLDQADRALVLGVSAATIDRLLVETKIAAAGGKRRRVGFYSAVRREVPIRTFNDWHDPPPGFCEVDMVAHGGTSVAGSFIQTLTMVDVATGWTECMPLVTREGGLVVRAMERAQSLFPWVIRGADFDNDSAFMNDVVVPWCRAQKIEVTRSRAYKKNDQAFVEQKNGAVVRRLVGYGRFDGVETTRVLERLYAASRLHTNFFQPSFKLKDKRREGAKVIKRYHVPATPYERALGHPRLSKVVKRRLRELHRTLDPVALLAEMRDAQAELGTRVDARLGRLAAASPPAPTKIAAAFAKELGNDLHLGEQRIIHRRMRKPYKKRMRMPSMLDPHLANIERWLTAEPRLTALAILGRLAEQCPEQFGPPQHTIVQRLLRSLRRKAVETIIPRTAEGAAQAADPGTGAAA
;
A
#
# COMPACT_ATOMS: atom_id res chain seq x y z
N MET A 1 27.19 44.99 -5.55
CA MET A 1 26.03 44.07 -5.57
C MET A 1 24.97 44.60 -4.63
N ALA A 2 23.81 45.04 -5.14
CA ALA A 2 22.71 45.54 -4.31
C ALA A 2 22.07 44.40 -3.50
N GLY A 3 21.90 44.60 -2.19
CA GLY A 3 21.35 43.58 -1.28
C GLY A 3 19.93 43.18 -1.67
N ARG A 4 19.67 41.86 -1.78
CA ARG A 4 18.32 41.35 -2.07
C ARG A 4 17.43 41.51 -0.83
N ILE A 5 16.38 42.33 -0.94
CA ILE A 5 15.36 42.52 0.10
C ILE A 5 14.66 41.19 0.40
N SER A 6 14.47 40.89 1.69
CA SER A 6 13.80 39.67 2.15
C SER A 6 12.33 39.63 1.74
N MET A 7 11.74 38.43 1.68
CA MET A 7 10.30 38.29 1.39
C MET A 7 9.39 38.91 2.47
N GLY A 8 9.88 39.05 3.71
CA GLY A 8 9.16 39.75 4.78
C GLY A 8 9.09 41.25 4.52
N ALA A 9 10.23 41.89 4.26
CA ALA A 9 10.31 43.31 3.96
C ALA A 9 9.54 43.69 2.68
N ARG A 10 9.51 42.80 1.67
CA ARG A 10 8.66 42.99 0.48
C ARG A 10 7.16 43.01 0.80
N ARG A 11 6.70 42.23 1.79
CA ARG A 11 5.29 42.21 2.23
C ARG A 11 4.93 43.48 3.00
N GLU A 12 5.80 43.92 3.91
CA GLU A 12 5.61 45.16 4.67
C GLU A 12 5.57 46.38 3.73
N LEU A 13 6.51 46.46 2.78
CA LEU A 13 6.52 47.50 1.75
C LEU A 13 5.24 47.47 0.90
N THR A 14 4.79 46.29 0.48
CA THR A 14 3.54 46.16 -0.28
C THR A 14 2.36 46.66 0.54
N ALA A 15 2.23 46.25 1.81
CA ALA A 15 1.14 46.66 2.69
C ALA A 15 1.10 48.19 2.91
N ALA A 16 2.26 48.83 3.09
CA ALA A 16 2.37 50.28 3.26
C ALA A 16 1.99 51.07 1.99
N VAL A 17 2.16 50.48 0.81
CA VAL A 17 1.93 51.15 -0.48
C VAL A 17 0.50 50.92 -1.01
N VAL A 18 -0.25 49.95 -0.47
CA VAL A 18 -1.61 49.59 -0.94
C VAL A 18 -2.60 50.76 -0.89
N GLU A 19 -2.69 51.48 0.22
CA GLU A 19 -3.66 52.59 0.36
C GLU A 19 -3.29 53.77 -0.54
N ARG A 20 -1.99 54.09 -0.66
CA ARG A 20 -1.49 55.09 -1.62
C ARG A 20 -1.81 54.69 -3.06
N TYR A 21 -1.60 53.43 -3.42
CA TYR A 21 -1.94 52.91 -4.74
C TYR A 21 -3.45 52.94 -4.99
N ARG A 22 -4.29 52.68 -3.97
CA ARG A 22 -5.76 52.69 -4.09
C ARG A 22 -6.29 54.08 -4.41
N LEU A 23 -5.81 55.10 -3.67
CA LEU A 23 -6.25 56.49 -3.77
C LEU A 23 -5.63 57.25 -4.96
N ALA A 24 -4.56 56.72 -5.56
CA ALA A 24 -3.86 57.38 -6.66
C ALA A 24 -4.62 57.38 -8.00
N GLY A 25 -4.43 58.46 -8.77
CA GLY A 25 -4.85 58.56 -10.17
C GLY A 25 -4.01 57.70 -11.13
N ARG A 26 -4.40 57.63 -12.41
CA ARG A 26 -3.77 56.71 -13.39
C ARG A 26 -2.26 56.93 -13.56
N ALA A 27 -1.82 58.19 -13.60
CA ALA A 27 -0.40 58.54 -13.75
C ALA A 27 0.41 58.16 -12.50
N ASP A 28 -0.12 58.45 -11.31
CA ASP A 28 0.56 58.17 -10.04
C ASP A 28 0.59 56.69 -9.70
N LYS A 29 -0.44 55.93 -10.08
CA LYS A 29 -0.41 54.46 -10.04
C LYS A 29 0.74 53.88 -10.85
N GLY A 30 1.04 54.48 -12.00
CA GLY A 30 2.19 54.10 -12.83
C GLY A 30 3.50 54.26 -12.06
N ARG A 31 3.71 55.45 -11.49
CA ARG A 31 4.91 55.80 -10.70
C ARG A 31 5.09 54.89 -9.48
N ILE A 32 4.02 54.66 -8.72
CA ILE A 32 4.02 53.77 -7.55
C ILE A 32 4.42 52.34 -7.94
N LEU A 33 3.95 51.86 -9.09
CA LEU A 33 4.34 50.53 -9.59
C LEU A 33 5.80 50.47 -10.04
N ASP A 34 6.29 51.53 -10.69
CA ASP A 34 7.69 51.60 -11.12
C ASP A 34 8.64 51.62 -9.92
N GLU A 35 8.31 52.38 -8.87
CA GLU A 35 9.05 52.42 -7.61
C GLU A 35 9.01 51.06 -6.90
N LEU A 36 7.83 50.44 -6.78
CA LEU A 36 7.70 49.12 -6.17
C LEU A 36 8.49 48.05 -6.93
N CYS A 37 8.49 48.10 -8.27
CA CYS A 37 9.28 47.21 -9.11
C CYS A 37 10.78 47.43 -8.94
N ALA A 38 11.24 48.67 -8.87
CA ALA A 38 12.65 49.02 -8.67
C ALA A 38 13.18 48.53 -7.31
N VAL A 39 12.39 48.69 -6.24
CA VAL A 39 12.78 48.28 -4.88
C VAL A 39 12.69 46.77 -4.70
N THR A 40 11.62 46.13 -5.18
CA THR A 40 11.40 44.69 -4.94
C THR A 40 12.07 43.80 -5.98
N GLY A 41 12.44 44.32 -7.15
CA GLY A 41 12.86 43.55 -8.31
C GLY A 41 11.72 42.73 -8.95
N TRP A 42 10.47 43.06 -8.65
CA TRP A 42 9.31 42.37 -9.23
C TRP A 42 9.03 42.84 -10.65
N HIS A 43 8.54 41.91 -11.47
CA HIS A 43 7.93 42.25 -12.75
C HIS A 43 6.64 43.06 -12.53
N ARG A 44 6.37 44.08 -13.37
CA ARG A 44 5.22 45.00 -13.24
C ARG A 44 3.87 44.30 -13.07
N LYS A 45 3.61 43.25 -13.86
CA LYS A 45 2.38 42.41 -13.71
C LYS A 45 2.27 41.72 -12.35
N HIS A 46 3.38 41.43 -11.67
CA HIS A 46 3.36 40.86 -10.33
C HIS A 46 3.07 41.93 -9.28
N ALA A 47 3.68 43.11 -9.37
CA ALA A 47 3.40 44.25 -8.50
C ALA A 47 1.93 44.68 -8.55
N VAL A 48 1.34 44.76 -9.75
CA VAL A 48 -0.09 45.04 -9.94
C VAL A 48 -0.97 44.01 -9.23
N ARG A 49 -0.67 42.71 -9.41
CA ARG A 49 -1.44 41.63 -8.75
C ARG A 49 -1.31 41.69 -7.24
N ALA A 50 -0.12 41.95 -6.71
CA ALA A 50 0.14 42.03 -5.28
C ALA A 50 -0.63 43.18 -4.62
N LEU A 51 -0.63 44.37 -5.23
CA LEU A 51 -1.39 45.52 -4.74
C LEU A 51 -2.92 45.29 -4.88
N ALA A 52 -3.38 44.73 -6.01
CA ALA A 52 -4.81 44.43 -6.22
C ALA A 52 -5.34 43.36 -5.26
N SER A 53 -4.55 42.35 -4.90
CA SER A 53 -4.95 41.32 -3.94
C SER A 53 -5.14 41.84 -2.50
N HIS A 54 -4.51 42.97 -2.16
CA HIS A 54 -4.69 43.64 -0.86
C HIS A 54 -5.83 44.67 -0.88
N VAL A 55 -6.19 45.23 -2.04
CA VAL A 55 -7.37 46.10 -2.20
C VAL A 55 -8.67 45.29 -2.17
N ALA A 56 -8.63 44.02 -2.61
CA ALA A 56 -9.77 43.10 -2.55
C ALA A 56 -9.92 42.46 -1.16
N ILE A 57 -10.15 43.27 -0.11
CA ILE A 57 -10.68 42.77 1.17
C ILE A 57 -12.13 43.23 1.28
N SER A 58 -12.99 42.54 0.53
CA SER A 58 -14.31 42.17 1.04
C SER A 58 -14.52 40.71 0.66
N PRO A 59 -14.65 39.76 1.61
CA PRO A 59 -14.95 38.36 1.32
C PRO A 59 -16.43 38.21 0.96
N GLU A 60 -16.94 39.08 0.11
CA GLU A 60 -18.26 38.93 -0.48
C GLU A 60 -18.20 37.75 -1.44
N ALA A 61 -18.66 36.61 -0.90
CA ALA A 61 -19.17 35.46 -1.62
C ALA A 61 -18.54 35.27 -3.00
N ARG A 62 -17.30 34.77 -3.04
CA ARG A 62 -16.91 33.90 -4.16
C ARG A 62 -18.00 32.87 -4.24
N ARG A 63 -18.91 33.02 -5.21
CA ARG A 63 -20.05 32.15 -5.46
C ARG A 63 -19.46 30.76 -5.61
N GLN A 64 -19.42 29.99 -4.51
CA GLN A 64 -18.77 28.70 -4.51
C GLN A 64 -19.57 27.87 -5.48
N ARG A 65 -18.93 27.55 -6.61
CA ARG A 65 -19.57 26.76 -7.66
C ARG A 65 -20.11 25.51 -6.98
N ARG A 66 -21.44 25.29 -7.06
CA ARG A 66 -22.07 24.16 -6.39
C ARG A 66 -21.27 22.89 -6.73
N PRO A 67 -20.81 22.13 -5.73
CA PRO A 67 -19.99 20.95 -5.98
C PRO A 67 -20.72 20.01 -6.95
N THR A 68 -20.09 19.65 -8.06
CA THR A 68 -20.64 18.69 -9.03
C THR A 68 -21.01 17.35 -8.37
N TYR A 69 -20.30 17.00 -7.30
CA TYR A 69 -20.53 15.80 -6.51
C TYR A 69 -21.00 16.22 -5.11
N GLY A 70 -22.32 16.32 -4.94
CA GLY A 70 -22.96 16.67 -3.68
C GLY A 70 -22.88 15.57 -2.61
N ALA A 71 -23.53 15.78 -1.47
CA ALA A 71 -23.54 14.84 -0.35
C ALA A 71 -24.10 13.46 -0.73
N LYS A 72 -25.17 13.42 -1.53
CA LYS A 72 -25.80 12.18 -2.02
C LYS A 72 -24.83 11.31 -2.84
N ILE A 73 -24.05 11.92 -3.74
CA ILE A 73 -23.04 11.20 -4.52
C ILE A 73 -21.88 10.72 -3.64
N ARG A 74 -21.48 11.53 -2.66
CA ARG A 74 -20.46 11.11 -1.70
C ARG A 74 -20.92 9.89 -0.89
N ASP A 75 -22.13 9.89 -0.37
CA ASP A 75 -22.72 8.72 0.33
C ASP A 75 -22.73 7.48 -0.57
N ALA A 76 -23.19 7.63 -1.82
CA ALA A 76 -23.17 6.53 -2.79
C ALA A 76 -21.75 5.97 -3.01
N LEU A 77 -20.74 6.84 -3.16
CA LEU A 77 -19.35 6.43 -3.31
C LEU A 77 -18.79 5.77 -2.05
N VAL A 78 -19.26 6.16 -0.87
CA VAL A 78 -18.89 5.51 0.38
C VAL A 78 -19.47 4.09 0.43
N ALA A 79 -20.76 3.91 0.14
CA ALA A 79 -21.39 2.59 0.10
C ALA A 79 -20.72 1.69 -0.94
N LEU A 80 -20.43 2.21 -2.13
CA LEU A 80 -19.68 1.52 -3.19
C LEU A 80 -18.26 1.16 -2.74
N TRP A 81 -17.60 2.03 -1.97
CA TRP A 81 -16.27 1.75 -1.45
C TRP A 81 -16.29 0.68 -0.36
N GLU A 82 -17.27 0.69 0.55
CA GLU A 82 -17.42 -0.34 1.58
C GLU A 82 -17.78 -1.71 0.97
N VAL A 83 -18.75 -1.76 0.04
CA VAL A 83 -19.12 -3.02 -0.64
C VAL A 83 -17.99 -3.58 -1.51
N SER A 84 -17.11 -2.71 -2.01
CA SER A 84 -15.92 -3.16 -2.76
C SER A 84 -14.85 -3.78 -1.86
N ASP A 85 -15.11 -3.96 -0.57
CA ASP A 85 -14.12 -4.28 0.46
C ASP A 85 -12.99 -3.23 0.46
N ARG A 86 -13.31 -1.93 0.42
CA ARG A 86 -12.37 -0.81 0.63
C ARG A 86 -11.18 -0.75 -0.35
N ILE A 87 -11.39 -0.92 -1.66
CA ILE A 87 -10.32 -0.85 -2.67
C ILE A 87 -9.95 0.59 -3.05
N CYS A 88 -8.87 0.77 -3.83
CA CYS A 88 -8.44 2.08 -4.31
C CYS A 88 -9.33 2.59 -5.46
N GLY A 89 -9.41 3.91 -5.66
CA GLY A 89 -10.33 4.54 -6.62
C GLY A 89 -10.17 4.06 -8.06
N LYS A 90 -8.95 3.71 -8.48
CA LYS A 90 -8.69 3.13 -9.82
C LYS A 90 -9.38 1.78 -10.04
N ARG A 91 -9.40 0.92 -9.01
CA ARG A 91 -10.06 -0.38 -9.06
C ARG A 91 -11.56 -0.21 -8.86
N LEU A 92 -11.96 0.66 -7.92
CA LEU A 92 -13.37 0.95 -7.66
C LEU A 92 -14.08 1.47 -8.90
N LYS A 93 -13.48 2.41 -9.65
CA LYS A 93 -14.07 2.94 -10.89
C LYS A 93 -14.55 1.84 -11.85
N VAL A 94 -13.73 0.80 -12.06
CA VAL A 94 -14.08 -0.32 -12.95
C VAL A 94 -15.18 -1.20 -12.36
N MET A 95 -15.25 -1.29 -11.05
CA MET A 95 -16.20 -2.13 -10.32
C MET A 95 -17.58 -1.49 -10.11
N ILE A 96 -17.68 -0.15 -10.16
CA ILE A 96 -18.94 0.60 -9.93
C ILE A 96 -20.10 0.10 -10.80
N PRO A 97 -19.95 -0.11 -12.13
CA PRO A 97 -21.06 -0.58 -12.97
C PRO A 97 -21.66 -1.91 -12.53
N THR A 98 -20.86 -2.77 -11.90
CA THR A 98 -21.30 -4.08 -11.41
C THR A 98 -21.89 -4.00 -9.99
N LEU A 99 -21.34 -3.14 -9.13
CA LEU A 99 -21.80 -2.99 -7.75
C LEU A 99 -23.08 -2.16 -7.61
N LEU A 100 -23.22 -1.11 -8.42
CA LEU A 100 -24.32 -0.16 -8.30
C LEU A 100 -25.70 -0.84 -8.43
N PRO A 101 -25.97 -1.70 -9.45
CA PRO A 101 -27.26 -2.38 -9.56
C PRO A 101 -27.56 -3.32 -8.38
N SER A 102 -26.54 -3.95 -7.79
CA SER A 102 -26.71 -4.81 -6.62
C SER A 102 -27.10 -3.98 -5.37
N LEU A 103 -26.44 -2.85 -5.14
CA LEU A 103 -26.80 -1.93 -4.04
C LEU A 103 -28.21 -1.32 -4.21
N GLU A 104 -28.62 -1.03 -5.45
CA GLU A 104 -29.99 -0.59 -5.76
C GLU A 104 -31.01 -1.70 -5.47
N ARG A 105 -30.73 -2.95 -5.89
CA ARG A 105 -31.59 -4.11 -5.65
C ARG A 105 -31.80 -4.39 -4.16
N HIS A 106 -30.75 -4.25 -3.35
CA HIS A 106 -30.81 -4.42 -1.89
C HIS A 106 -31.31 -3.18 -1.15
N GLY A 107 -31.69 -2.11 -1.86
CA GLY A 107 -32.30 -0.91 -1.29
C GLY A 107 -31.35 -0.02 -0.50
N ARG A 108 -30.02 -0.17 -0.65
CA ARG A 108 -29.04 0.74 0.00
C ARG A 108 -28.92 2.07 -0.76
N LEU A 109 -29.05 2.05 -2.08
CA LEU A 109 -28.96 3.24 -2.92
C LEU A 109 -30.23 3.44 -3.73
N LYS A 110 -30.73 4.68 -3.75
CA LYS A 110 -31.82 5.12 -4.62
C LYS A 110 -31.37 6.39 -5.34
N LEU A 111 -30.74 6.22 -6.50
CA LEU A 111 -30.25 7.31 -7.32
C LEU A 111 -31.24 7.60 -8.44
N ASP A 112 -31.47 8.88 -8.71
CA ASP A 112 -32.14 9.28 -9.94
C ASP A 112 -31.17 9.15 -11.14
N GLN A 113 -31.68 9.37 -12.36
CA GLN A 113 -30.91 9.20 -13.58
C GLN A 113 -29.69 10.15 -13.64
N ALA A 114 -29.81 11.37 -13.12
CA ALA A 114 -28.73 12.35 -13.12
C ALA A 114 -27.61 11.94 -12.15
N ASP A 115 -27.98 11.53 -10.93
CA ASP A 115 -27.03 11.05 -9.93
C ASP A 115 -26.33 9.75 -10.35
N ARG A 116 -27.08 8.84 -10.98
CA ARG A 116 -26.54 7.61 -11.56
C ARG A 116 -25.48 7.91 -12.61
N ALA A 117 -25.74 8.87 -13.50
CA ALA A 117 -24.77 9.29 -14.51
C ALA A 117 -23.50 9.88 -13.87
N LEU A 118 -23.63 10.68 -12.80
CA LEU A 118 -22.50 11.22 -12.05
C LEU A 118 -21.65 10.12 -11.39
N VAL A 119 -22.29 9.14 -10.75
CA VAL A 119 -21.60 8.00 -10.11
C VAL A 119 -20.87 7.13 -11.14
N LEU A 120 -21.47 6.88 -12.30
CA LEU A 120 -20.83 6.10 -13.37
C LEU A 120 -19.71 6.88 -14.09
N GLY A 121 -19.86 8.20 -14.22
CA GLY A 121 -18.91 9.07 -14.91
C GLY A 121 -17.71 9.53 -14.06
N VAL A 122 -17.74 9.30 -12.75
CA VAL A 122 -16.71 9.81 -11.83
C VAL A 122 -15.31 9.27 -12.14
N SER A 123 -14.30 10.15 -12.09
CA SER A 123 -12.91 9.75 -12.29
C SER A 123 -12.34 9.05 -11.04
N ALA A 124 -11.37 8.15 -11.23
CA ALA A 124 -10.68 7.49 -10.13
C ALA A 124 -10.02 8.49 -9.14
N ALA A 125 -9.45 9.59 -9.66
CA ALA A 125 -8.86 10.63 -8.83
C ALA A 125 -9.91 11.43 -8.05
N THR A 126 -11.10 11.61 -8.61
CA THR A 126 -12.23 12.25 -7.90
C THR A 126 -12.76 11.34 -6.79
N ILE A 127 -12.92 10.03 -7.06
CA ILE A 127 -13.27 9.03 -6.04
C ILE A 127 -12.29 9.12 -4.86
N ASP A 128 -10.99 9.06 -5.14
CA ASP A 128 -9.97 9.08 -4.09
C ASP A 128 -10.00 10.39 -3.28
N ARG A 129 -10.24 11.55 -3.92
CA ARG A 129 -10.40 12.85 -3.26
C ARG A 129 -11.64 12.95 -2.39
N LEU A 130 -12.78 12.45 -2.87
CA LEU A 130 -14.05 12.47 -2.12
C LEU A 130 -14.01 11.53 -0.90
N LEU A 131 -13.26 10.44 -0.98
CA LEU A 131 -13.17 9.44 0.08
C LEU A 131 -11.98 9.64 1.03
N VAL A 132 -11.22 10.73 0.94
CA VAL A 132 -10.01 10.93 1.78
C VAL A 132 -10.31 10.79 3.27
N GLU A 133 -11.28 11.55 3.77
CA GLU A 133 -11.63 11.55 5.19
C GLU A 133 -12.18 10.19 5.64
N THR A 134 -13.06 9.60 4.83
CA THR A 134 -13.60 8.26 5.06
C THR A 134 -12.48 7.21 5.18
N LYS A 135 -11.50 7.26 4.27
CA LYS A 135 -10.34 6.35 4.28
C LYS A 135 -9.44 6.55 5.49
N ILE A 136 -9.24 7.80 5.93
CA ILE A 136 -8.45 8.11 7.12
C ILE A 136 -9.15 7.58 8.38
N ALA A 137 -10.46 7.81 8.51
CA ALA A 137 -11.26 7.31 9.63
C ALA A 137 -11.21 5.78 9.70
N ALA A 138 -11.48 5.10 8.59
CA ALA A 138 -11.42 3.65 8.48
C ALA A 138 -10.03 3.06 8.80
N ALA A 139 -8.95 3.81 8.52
CA ALA A 139 -7.56 3.42 8.85
C ALA A 139 -7.14 3.74 10.31
N GLY A 140 -8.07 4.15 11.18
CA GLY A 140 -7.78 4.51 12.56
C GLY A 140 -6.97 5.82 12.71
N GLY A 141 -7.15 6.74 11.77
CA GLY A 141 -6.51 8.07 11.75
C GLY A 141 -5.05 8.09 11.27
N LYS A 142 -4.51 6.96 10.80
CA LYS A 142 -3.11 6.88 10.35
C LYS A 142 -2.99 7.20 8.86
N ARG A 143 -2.28 8.28 8.53
CA ARG A 143 -1.75 8.48 7.16
C ARG A 143 -0.51 7.60 6.97
N ARG A 144 -0.43 6.88 5.85
CA ARG A 144 0.74 6.08 5.49
C ARG A 144 1.94 7.01 5.39
N ARG A 145 2.96 6.84 6.25
CA ARG A 145 4.18 7.66 6.18
C ARG A 145 4.85 7.44 4.83
N VAL A 146 5.05 8.51 4.06
CA VAL A 146 5.87 8.48 2.86
C VAL A 146 7.33 8.43 3.32
N GLY A 147 7.97 7.27 3.21
CA GLY A 147 9.32 7.07 3.73
C GLY A 147 10.39 7.83 2.94
N PHE A 148 11.18 8.63 3.64
CA PHE A 148 12.43 9.27 3.16
C PHE A 148 13.46 8.25 2.63
N TYR A 149 13.37 7.00 3.09
CA TYR A 149 14.24 5.86 2.71
C TYR A 149 14.11 5.37 1.25
N SER A 150 13.32 6.05 0.41
CA SER A 150 13.10 5.66 -0.99
C SER A 150 14.05 6.32 -1.99
N ALA A 151 14.70 7.45 -1.65
CA ALA A 151 15.57 8.15 -2.60
C ALA A 151 16.87 7.38 -2.88
N VAL A 152 17.62 7.02 -1.85
CA VAL A 152 18.92 6.31 -2.00
C VAL A 152 18.78 4.92 -2.64
N ARG A 153 17.69 4.20 -2.35
CA ARG A 153 17.39 2.90 -3.00
C ARG A 153 16.97 3.03 -4.47
N ARG A 154 16.54 4.21 -4.91
CA ARG A 154 16.20 4.49 -6.32
C ARG A 154 17.44 4.76 -7.17
N GLU A 155 18.63 4.92 -6.58
CA GLU A 155 19.89 5.18 -7.29
C GLU A 155 20.69 3.89 -7.54
N VAL A 156 20.42 2.80 -6.81
CA VAL A 156 21.17 1.54 -6.92
C VAL A 156 20.41 0.51 -7.77
N PRO A 157 20.97 0.05 -8.90
CA PRO A 157 20.25 -0.84 -9.79
C PRO A 157 20.17 -2.31 -9.33
N ILE A 158 18.95 -2.82 -9.09
CA ILE A 158 18.67 -4.25 -8.80
C ILE A 158 18.44 -5.05 -10.10
N ARG A 159 19.24 -6.09 -10.38
CA ARG A 159 18.98 -7.05 -11.48
C ARG A 159 17.78 -7.96 -11.15
N THR A 160 16.87 -8.17 -12.11
CA THR A 160 15.77 -9.14 -12.00
C THR A 160 15.56 -9.85 -13.34
N PHE A 161 15.58 -11.18 -13.33
CA PHE A 161 15.13 -12.06 -14.42
C PHE A 161 13.78 -12.66 -13.98
N ASN A 162 12.71 -12.51 -14.79
CA ASN A 162 11.42 -13.18 -14.62
C ASN A 162 10.98 -13.66 -16.02
N ASP A 163 10.87 -14.97 -16.24
CA ASP A 163 10.56 -15.57 -17.55
C ASP A 163 9.37 -16.54 -17.44
N TRP A 164 8.17 -15.98 -17.27
CA TRP A 164 6.94 -16.75 -17.42
C TRP A 164 6.44 -16.81 -18.88
N HIS A 165 6.97 -15.96 -19.77
CA HIS A 165 6.61 -15.89 -21.21
C HIS A 165 5.10 -15.90 -21.54
N ASP A 166 4.24 -15.38 -20.63
CA ASP A 166 2.77 -15.35 -20.71
C ASP A 166 2.16 -16.76 -20.97
N PRO A 167 2.17 -17.64 -19.95
CA PRO A 167 1.75 -19.01 -20.10
C PRO A 167 0.22 -19.07 -20.35
N PRO A 168 -0.30 -20.16 -20.95
CA PRO A 168 -1.74 -20.36 -21.03
C PRO A 168 -2.36 -20.51 -19.61
N PRO A 169 -3.67 -20.30 -19.45
CA PRO A 169 -4.36 -20.63 -18.21
C PRO A 169 -4.18 -22.10 -17.83
N GLY A 170 -3.97 -22.34 -16.54
CA GLY A 170 -3.68 -23.64 -15.94
C GLY A 170 -2.31 -23.70 -15.26
N PHE A 171 -1.42 -22.73 -15.47
CA PHE A 171 -0.15 -22.65 -14.76
C PHE A 171 -0.30 -21.79 -13.51
N CYS A 172 -0.09 -22.41 -12.35
CA CYS A 172 -0.35 -21.80 -11.06
C CYS A 172 0.94 -21.62 -10.25
N GLU A 173 1.11 -20.45 -9.65
CA GLU A 173 2.03 -20.30 -8.51
C GLU A 173 1.32 -20.73 -7.22
N VAL A 174 2.00 -21.50 -6.38
CA VAL A 174 1.47 -22.08 -5.15
C VAL A 174 2.35 -21.71 -3.96
N ASP A 175 1.72 -21.25 -2.88
CA ASP A 175 2.41 -20.84 -1.65
C ASP A 175 1.48 -21.03 -0.44
N MET A 176 2.04 -20.98 0.78
CA MET A 176 1.31 -21.02 2.03
C MET A 176 1.41 -19.73 2.83
N VAL A 177 0.29 -19.35 3.45
CA VAL A 177 0.24 -18.26 4.43
C VAL A 177 0.03 -18.85 5.82
N ALA A 178 1.02 -18.72 6.68
CA ALA A 178 0.97 -19.15 8.07
C ALA A 178 0.09 -18.22 8.93
N HIS A 179 -0.83 -18.80 9.70
CA HIS A 179 -1.65 -18.10 10.70
C HIS A 179 -1.19 -18.40 12.13
N GLY A 180 0.10 -18.15 12.41
CA GLY A 180 0.70 -18.39 13.73
C GLY A 180 0.54 -17.22 14.72
N GLY A 181 0.11 -16.04 14.27
CA GLY A 181 0.12 -14.84 15.13
C GLY A 181 1.54 -14.39 15.46
N THR A 182 1.81 -14.11 16.75
CA THR A 182 3.13 -13.66 17.23
C THR A 182 4.08 -14.80 17.59
N SER A 183 3.61 -16.05 17.59
CA SER A 183 4.42 -17.24 17.92
C SER A 183 4.15 -18.35 16.92
N VAL A 184 5.22 -18.94 16.38
CA VAL A 184 5.15 -20.11 15.48
C VAL A 184 5.22 -21.44 16.23
N ALA A 185 5.14 -21.43 17.57
CA ALA A 185 5.13 -22.65 18.36
C ALA A 185 3.78 -23.39 18.24
N GLY A 186 3.84 -24.73 18.24
CA GLY A 186 2.67 -25.63 18.17
C GLY A 186 1.98 -25.65 16.80
N SER A 187 0.91 -26.44 16.68
CA SER A 187 0.11 -26.53 15.46
C SER A 187 -0.74 -25.29 15.23
N PHE A 188 -0.80 -24.82 13.99
CA PHE A 188 -1.65 -23.71 13.56
C PHE A 188 -2.02 -23.90 12.09
N ILE A 189 -3.16 -23.33 11.71
CA ILE A 189 -3.70 -23.42 10.36
C ILE A 189 -2.81 -22.63 9.40
N GLN A 190 -2.61 -23.17 8.21
CA GLN A 190 -1.97 -22.49 7.09
C GLN A 190 -2.96 -22.39 5.93
N THR A 191 -2.89 -21.34 5.12
CA THR A 191 -3.69 -21.25 3.91
C THR A 191 -2.83 -21.55 2.70
N LEU A 192 -3.13 -22.63 2.00
CA LEU A 192 -2.63 -22.88 0.66
C LEU A 192 -3.29 -21.90 -0.30
N THR A 193 -2.49 -21.14 -1.03
CA THR A 193 -2.96 -20.18 -2.05
C THR A 193 -2.44 -20.64 -3.40
N MET A 194 -3.35 -20.83 -4.35
CA MET A 194 -3.03 -21.19 -5.73
C MET A 194 -3.47 -20.08 -6.67
N VAL A 195 -2.57 -19.58 -7.51
CA VAL A 195 -2.83 -18.44 -8.40
C VAL A 195 -2.45 -18.76 -9.83
N ASP A 196 -3.43 -18.78 -10.71
CA ASP A 196 -3.21 -18.88 -12.16
C ASP A 196 -2.49 -17.62 -12.68
N VAL A 197 -1.34 -17.80 -13.30
CA VAL A 197 -0.48 -16.68 -13.75
C VAL A 197 -1.13 -15.88 -14.88
N ALA A 198 -1.84 -16.54 -15.79
CA ALA A 198 -2.42 -15.93 -16.98
C ALA A 198 -3.56 -14.96 -16.64
N THR A 199 -4.51 -15.42 -15.81
CA THR A 199 -5.75 -14.71 -15.47
C THR A 199 -5.67 -14.03 -14.10
N GLY A 200 -4.81 -14.52 -13.20
CA GLY A 200 -4.80 -14.15 -11.79
C GLY A 200 -5.94 -14.78 -10.99
N TRP A 201 -6.56 -15.84 -11.49
CA TRP A 201 -7.57 -16.62 -10.77
C TRP A 201 -6.96 -17.21 -9.50
N THR A 202 -7.64 -17.08 -8.37
CA THR A 202 -7.08 -17.44 -7.06
C THR A 202 -8.02 -18.36 -6.31
N GLU A 203 -7.49 -19.47 -5.81
CA GLU A 203 -8.17 -20.38 -4.90
C GLU A 203 -7.36 -20.48 -3.60
N CYS A 204 -8.06 -20.52 -2.46
CA CYS A 204 -7.46 -20.58 -1.14
C CYS A 204 -8.06 -21.74 -0.36
N MET A 205 -7.21 -22.55 0.29
CA MET A 205 -7.63 -23.69 1.11
C MET A 205 -6.99 -23.63 2.49
N PRO A 206 -7.75 -23.80 3.58
CA PRO A 206 -7.17 -23.88 4.92
C PRO A 206 -6.67 -25.31 5.17
N LEU A 207 -5.45 -25.43 5.68
CA LEU A 207 -4.80 -26.67 6.08
C LEU A 207 -4.64 -26.64 7.60
N VAL A 208 -5.18 -27.65 8.30
CA VAL A 208 -5.16 -27.71 9.77
C VAL A 208 -3.72 -27.79 10.30
N THR A 209 -2.86 -28.47 9.56
CA THR A 209 -1.43 -28.64 9.82
C THR A 209 -0.65 -28.55 8.51
N ARG A 210 0.67 -28.40 8.62
CA ARG A 210 1.59 -28.34 7.49
C ARG A 210 2.08 -29.74 7.14
N GLU A 211 1.32 -30.44 6.30
CA GLU A 211 1.56 -31.83 5.93
C GLU A 211 1.32 -32.05 4.44
N GLY A 212 2.21 -32.82 3.78
CA GLY A 212 2.13 -33.08 2.34
C GLY A 212 0.82 -33.75 1.89
N GLY A 213 0.26 -34.67 2.69
CA GLY A 213 -1.03 -35.29 2.39
C GLY A 213 -2.19 -34.28 2.35
N LEU A 214 -2.19 -33.30 3.26
CA LEU A 214 -3.19 -32.23 3.26
C LEU A 214 -3.01 -31.27 2.09
N VAL A 215 -1.76 -31.01 1.67
CA VAL A 215 -1.47 -30.24 0.46
C VAL A 215 -2.06 -30.93 -0.77
N VAL A 216 -1.86 -32.24 -0.92
CA VAL A 216 -2.45 -33.03 -2.02
C VAL A 216 -3.98 -32.93 -2.01
N ARG A 217 -4.63 -33.16 -0.86
CA ARG A 217 -6.10 -33.01 -0.75
C ARG A 217 -6.59 -31.61 -1.14
N ALA A 218 -5.87 -30.57 -0.74
CA ALA A 218 -6.21 -29.21 -1.09
C ALA A 218 -6.02 -28.93 -2.60
N MET A 219 -5.00 -29.50 -3.23
CA MET A 219 -4.81 -29.41 -4.69
C MET A 219 -5.87 -30.20 -5.47
N GLU A 220 -6.27 -31.39 -5.01
CA GLU A 220 -7.41 -32.15 -5.55
C GLU A 220 -8.69 -31.29 -5.51
N ARG A 221 -8.95 -30.67 -4.36
CA ARG A 221 -10.09 -29.78 -4.21
C ARG A 221 -9.98 -28.57 -5.13
N ALA A 222 -8.81 -27.94 -5.23
CA ALA A 222 -8.60 -26.81 -6.12
C ALA A 222 -8.87 -27.19 -7.59
N GLN A 223 -8.44 -28.36 -8.04
CA GLN A 223 -8.71 -28.85 -9.39
C GLN A 223 -10.22 -28.93 -9.71
N SER A 224 -11.08 -29.21 -8.71
CA SER A 224 -12.54 -29.19 -8.86
C SER A 224 -13.15 -27.78 -8.93
N LEU A 225 -12.45 -26.78 -8.39
CA LEU A 225 -12.92 -25.39 -8.30
C LEU A 225 -12.45 -24.53 -9.47
N PHE A 226 -11.26 -24.80 -10.01
CA PHE A 226 -10.78 -24.11 -11.19
C PHE A 226 -11.71 -24.37 -12.39
N PRO A 227 -12.03 -23.33 -13.18
CA PRO A 227 -12.87 -23.51 -14.38
C PRO A 227 -12.16 -24.25 -15.52
N TRP A 228 -10.87 -24.55 -15.37
CA TRP A 228 -10.02 -25.23 -16.34
C TRP A 228 -9.05 -26.18 -15.62
N VAL A 229 -8.41 -27.06 -16.40
CA VAL A 229 -7.43 -28.03 -15.89
C VAL A 229 -6.17 -27.29 -15.43
N ILE A 230 -5.65 -27.67 -14.26
CA ILE A 230 -4.34 -27.21 -13.78
C ILE A 230 -3.29 -28.00 -14.56
N ARG A 231 -2.41 -27.28 -15.25
CA ARG A 231 -1.38 -27.83 -16.14
C ARG A 231 -0.01 -27.81 -15.49
N GLY A 232 0.24 -26.83 -14.62
CA GLY A 232 1.51 -26.71 -13.92
C GLY A 232 1.35 -26.06 -12.56
N ALA A 233 2.23 -26.45 -11.64
CA ALA A 233 2.34 -25.92 -10.30
C ALA A 233 3.78 -25.49 -10.04
N ASP A 234 3.97 -24.20 -9.78
CA ASP A 234 5.25 -23.61 -9.38
C ASP A 234 5.28 -23.38 -7.88
N PHE A 235 6.15 -24.13 -7.20
CA PHE A 235 6.33 -24.09 -5.76
C PHE A 235 7.54 -23.25 -5.35
N ASP A 236 7.58 -22.88 -4.07
CA ASP A 236 8.82 -22.46 -3.45
C ASP A 236 9.63 -23.68 -3.00
N ASN A 237 10.80 -23.45 -2.40
CA ASN A 237 11.66 -24.56 -1.94
C ASN A 237 11.24 -25.07 -0.54
N ASP A 238 9.97 -24.88 -0.16
CA ASP A 238 9.44 -25.31 1.13
C ASP A 238 9.27 -26.84 1.17
N SER A 239 9.69 -27.45 2.28
CA SER A 239 9.59 -28.91 2.51
C SER A 239 8.15 -29.46 2.50
N ALA A 240 7.15 -28.60 2.72
CA ALA A 240 5.74 -28.98 2.62
C ALA A 240 5.30 -29.26 1.17
N PHE A 241 6.03 -28.74 0.18
CA PHE A 241 5.82 -29.03 -1.24
C PHE A 241 6.88 -29.97 -1.80
N MET A 242 8.15 -29.74 -1.41
CA MET A 242 9.30 -30.50 -1.89
C MET A 242 9.46 -31.80 -1.08
N ASN A 243 8.48 -32.69 -1.19
CA ASN A 243 8.47 -34.02 -0.55
C ASN A 243 8.00 -35.12 -1.52
N ASP A 244 8.11 -36.36 -1.06
CA ASP A 244 7.78 -37.62 -1.73
C ASP A 244 6.26 -37.90 -1.84
N VAL A 245 5.42 -37.01 -1.32
CA VAL A 245 3.95 -37.11 -1.44
C VAL A 245 3.45 -36.17 -2.54
N VAL A 246 3.78 -34.88 -2.46
CA VAL A 246 3.24 -33.84 -3.34
C VAL A 246 3.78 -33.93 -4.75
N VAL A 247 5.10 -34.07 -4.92
CA VAL A 247 5.73 -34.09 -6.26
C VAL A 247 5.31 -35.32 -7.07
N PRO A 248 5.33 -36.56 -6.52
CA PRO A 248 4.84 -37.72 -7.25
C PRO A 248 3.36 -37.63 -7.60
N TRP A 249 2.51 -37.12 -6.71
CA TRP A 249 1.09 -36.91 -7.01
C TRP A 249 0.89 -35.94 -8.18
N CYS A 250 1.61 -34.80 -8.20
CA CYS A 250 1.52 -33.84 -9.32
C CYS A 250 1.90 -34.51 -10.65
N ARG A 251 2.99 -35.28 -10.67
CA ARG A 251 3.43 -36.02 -11.87
C ARG A 251 2.39 -37.05 -12.32
N ALA A 252 1.78 -37.79 -11.38
CA ALA A 252 0.71 -38.74 -11.68
C ALA A 252 -0.53 -38.06 -12.28
N GLN A 253 -0.87 -36.85 -11.82
CA GLN A 253 -1.93 -36.01 -12.38
C GLN A 253 -1.54 -35.27 -13.67
N LYS A 254 -0.33 -35.51 -14.20
CA LYS A 254 0.23 -34.82 -15.38
C LYS A 254 0.30 -33.29 -15.20
N ILE A 255 0.53 -32.85 -13.97
CA ILE A 255 0.80 -31.46 -13.63
C ILE A 255 2.31 -31.25 -13.70
N GLU A 256 2.74 -30.32 -14.54
CA GLU A 256 4.14 -29.91 -14.64
C GLU A 256 4.58 -29.23 -13.33
N VAL A 257 5.64 -29.74 -12.71
CA VAL A 257 6.15 -29.19 -11.45
C VAL A 257 7.38 -28.35 -11.73
N THR A 258 7.31 -27.06 -11.41
CA THR A 258 8.44 -26.13 -11.42
C THR A 258 8.70 -25.61 -10.02
N ARG A 259 9.87 -25.00 -9.82
CA ARG A 259 10.22 -24.37 -8.55
C ARG A 259 10.96 -23.05 -8.77
N SER A 260 10.73 -22.12 -7.86
CA SER A 260 11.48 -20.87 -7.81
C SER A 260 12.95 -21.10 -7.44
N ARG A 261 13.82 -20.17 -7.88
CA ARG A 261 15.25 -20.23 -7.53
C ARG A 261 15.45 -19.88 -6.06
N ALA A 262 16.40 -20.56 -5.43
CA ALA A 262 16.75 -20.30 -4.04
C ALA A 262 17.07 -18.81 -3.80
N TYR A 263 16.46 -18.24 -2.75
CA TYR A 263 16.61 -16.85 -2.33
C TYR A 263 16.16 -15.77 -3.34
N LYS A 264 15.31 -16.11 -4.32
CA LYS A 264 14.76 -15.16 -5.30
C LYS A 264 13.25 -14.92 -5.09
N LYS A 265 12.91 -14.07 -4.12
CA LYS A 265 11.52 -13.70 -3.75
C LYS A 265 10.65 -13.09 -4.87
N ASN A 266 11.23 -12.72 -6.02
CA ASN A 266 10.48 -12.15 -7.15
C ASN A 266 10.02 -13.21 -8.15
N ASP A 267 10.48 -14.46 -8.01
CA ASP A 267 10.12 -15.54 -8.91
C ASP A 267 8.64 -15.95 -8.71
N GLN A 268 8.11 -15.81 -7.49
CA GLN A 268 6.70 -16.09 -7.11
C GLN A 268 5.85 -14.84 -6.87
N ALA A 269 5.99 -13.87 -7.78
CA ALA A 269 5.40 -12.55 -7.57
C ALA A 269 3.86 -12.54 -7.59
N PHE A 270 3.21 -13.48 -8.30
CA PHE A 270 1.76 -13.50 -8.45
C PHE A 270 1.09 -14.05 -7.20
N VAL A 271 1.58 -15.16 -6.65
CA VAL A 271 1.04 -15.73 -5.40
C VAL A 271 1.32 -14.83 -4.20
N GLU A 272 2.52 -14.26 -4.08
CA GLU A 272 2.86 -13.34 -2.99
C GLU A 272 1.99 -12.07 -2.99
N GLN A 273 1.65 -11.56 -4.19
CA GLN A 273 0.69 -10.48 -4.34
C GLN A 273 -0.68 -10.87 -3.78
N LYS A 274 -1.16 -12.09 -4.08
CA LYS A 274 -2.47 -12.58 -3.63
C LYS A 274 -2.51 -12.97 -2.16
N ASN A 275 -1.42 -13.48 -1.61
CA ASN A 275 -1.26 -13.68 -0.16
C ASN A 275 -1.52 -12.39 0.61
N GLY A 276 -0.95 -11.27 0.11
CA GLY A 276 -1.20 -9.94 0.67
C GLY A 276 -2.60 -9.40 0.40
N ALA A 277 -3.06 -9.49 -0.85
CA ALA A 277 -4.28 -8.82 -1.32
C ALA A 277 -5.58 -9.57 -0.98
N VAL A 278 -5.51 -10.89 -0.79
CA VAL A 278 -6.64 -11.78 -0.50
C VAL A 278 -6.51 -12.30 0.92
N VAL A 279 -5.59 -13.23 1.19
CA VAL A 279 -5.53 -13.94 2.48
C VAL A 279 -5.33 -12.97 3.66
N ARG A 280 -4.22 -12.23 3.68
CA ARG A 280 -3.91 -11.29 4.79
C ARG A 280 -4.90 -10.14 4.88
N ARG A 281 -5.57 -9.78 3.78
CA ARG A 281 -6.63 -8.78 3.77
C ARG A 281 -7.92 -9.30 4.41
N LEU A 282 -8.21 -10.59 4.27
CA LEU A 282 -9.41 -11.22 4.77
C LEU A 282 -9.30 -11.71 6.20
N VAL A 283 -8.16 -12.25 6.61
CA VAL A 283 -8.04 -12.90 7.93
C VAL A 283 -6.97 -12.27 8.82
N GLY A 284 -6.21 -11.32 8.29
CA GLY A 284 -5.19 -10.60 9.04
C GLY A 284 -3.94 -11.45 9.31
N TYR A 285 -3.42 -11.30 10.53
CA TYR A 285 -2.23 -12.00 11.03
C TYR A 285 -2.54 -12.68 12.37
N GLY A 286 -3.82 -13.03 12.61
CA GLY A 286 -4.24 -13.71 13.83
C GLY A 286 -3.64 -15.11 13.92
N ARG A 287 -3.71 -15.70 15.12
CA ARG A 287 -3.44 -17.13 15.29
C ARG A 287 -4.73 -17.91 15.09
N PHE A 288 -4.71 -18.90 14.20
CA PHE A 288 -5.84 -19.80 13.98
C PHE A 288 -5.39 -21.26 14.17
N ASP A 289 -6.17 -22.05 14.91
CA ASP A 289 -5.99 -23.49 15.04
C ASP A 289 -7.34 -24.21 15.26
N GLY A 290 -7.31 -25.53 15.10
CA GLY A 290 -8.46 -26.41 15.29
C GLY A 290 -9.32 -26.61 14.03
N VAL A 291 -10.04 -27.74 14.02
CA VAL A 291 -10.89 -28.15 12.90
C VAL A 291 -12.07 -27.19 12.72
N GLU A 292 -12.70 -26.73 13.81
CA GLU A 292 -13.83 -25.81 13.72
C GLU A 292 -13.44 -24.45 13.11
N THR A 293 -12.29 -23.91 13.49
CA THR A 293 -11.75 -22.67 12.88
C THR A 293 -11.43 -22.89 11.39
N THR A 294 -10.94 -24.09 11.04
CA THR A 294 -10.68 -24.48 9.65
C THR A 294 -11.97 -24.48 8.82
N ARG A 295 -13.07 -25.03 9.35
CA ARG A 295 -14.38 -25.03 8.67
C ARG A 295 -14.89 -23.62 8.38
N VAL A 296 -14.69 -22.69 9.32
CA VAL A 296 -15.13 -21.30 9.12
C VAL A 296 -14.22 -20.56 8.12
N LEU A 297 -12.92 -20.87 8.11
CA LEU A 297 -12.03 -20.40 7.05
C LEU A 297 -12.43 -20.96 5.68
N GLU A 298 -12.85 -22.23 5.60
CA GLU A 298 -13.33 -22.82 4.36
C GLU A 298 -14.61 -22.13 3.88
N ARG A 299 -15.57 -21.86 4.77
CA ARG A 299 -16.78 -21.07 4.47
C ARG A 299 -16.44 -19.67 3.95
N LEU A 300 -15.52 -18.98 4.63
CA LEU A 300 -15.00 -17.68 4.20
C LEU A 300 -14.36 -17.77 2.80
N TYR A 301 -13.55 -18.80 2.55
CA TYR A 301 -12.90 -18.98 1.25
C TYR A 301 -13.88 -19.34 0.14
N ALA A 302 -14.93 -20.11 0.42
CA ALA A 302 -16.00 -20.43 -0.53
C ALA A 302 -16.74 -19.17 -1.04
N ALA A 303 -17.03 -18.21 -0.15
CA ALA A 303 -17.59 -16.93 -0.56
C ALA A 303 -16.53 -16.02 -1.22
N SER A 304 -15.33 -15.93 -0.62
CA SER A 304 -14.31 -14.99 -1.08
C SER A 304 -13.70 -15.36 -2.43
N ARG A 305 -13.67 -16.65 -2.83
CA ARG A 305 -13.22 -17.06 -4.16
C ARG A 305 -14.13 -16.51 -5.25
N LEU A 306 -15.45 -16.53 -5.02
CA LEU A 306 -16.44 -16.01 -5.96
C LEU A 306 -16.34 -14.48 -5.99
N HIS A 307 -16.27 -13.85 -4.82
CA HIS A 307 -16.14 -12.40 -4.73
C HIS A 307 -14.86 -11.89 -5.41
N THR A 308 -13.72 -12.55 -5.15
CA THR A 308 -12.41 -12.13 -5.65
C THR A 308 -12.27 -12.38 -7.15
N ASN A 309 -12.66 -13.56 -7.64
CA ASN A 309 -12.44 -13.92 -9.04
C ASN A 309 -13.42 -13.23 -9.99
N PHE A 310 -14.66 -12.96 -9.54
CA PHE A 310 -15.69 -12.35 -10.39
C PHE A 310 -15.81 -10.84 -10.26
N PHE A 311 -15.58 -10.27 -9.06
CA PHE A 311 -15.88 -8.86 -8.80
C PHE A 311 -14.68 -8.01 -8.42
N GLN A 312 -13.54 -8.58 -8.01
CA GLN A 312 -12.37 -7.79 -7.57
C GLN A 312 -11.36 -7.56 -8.71
N PRO A 313 -11.39 -6.40 -9.37
CA PRO A 313 -10.44 -6.13 -10.46
C PRO A 313 -9.04 -6.01 -9.89
N SER A 314 -8.02 -6.50 -10.61
CA SER A 314 -6.62 -6.36 -10.20
C SER A 314 -5.79 -5.76 -11.34
N PHE A 315 -4.63 -5.21 -11.01
CA PHE A 315 -3.68 -4.76 -12.02
C PHE A 315 -2.82 -5.94 -12.47
N LYS A 316 -2.66 -6.13 -13.79
CA LYS A 316 -1.65 -7.01 -14.39
C LYS A 316 -0.57 -6.14 -15.04
N LEU A 317 0.68 -6.48 -14.81
CA LEU A 317 1.83 -5.79 -15.40
C LEU A 317 1.80 -6.01 -16.91
N LYS A 318 1.81 -4.93 -17.70
CA LYS A 318 1.86 -4.97 -19.16
C LYS A 318 3.30 -4.92 -19.65
N ASP A 319 4.06 -3.99 -19.09
CA ASP A 319 5.45 -3.75 -19.47
C ASP A 319 6.23 -3.25 -18.25
N LYS A 320 7.51 -3.60 -18.20
CA LYS A 320 8.44 -3.15 -17.18
C LYS A 320 9.76 -2.88 -17.89
N ARG A 321 10.08 -1.61 -18.04
CA ARG A 321 11.39 -1.17 -18.51
C ARG A 321 12.13 -0.45 -17.40
N ARG A 322 13.44 -0.36 -17.58
CA ARG A 322 14.34 0.31 -16.65
C ARG A 322 15.03 1.46 -17.34
N GLU A 323 15.04 2.62 -16.69
CA GLU A 323 15.75 3.83 -17.12
C GLU A 323 16.71 4.22 -15.98
N GLY A 324 17.99 3.89 -16.13
CA GLY A 324 18.98 4.02 -15.05
C GLY A 324 18.56 3.23 -13.81
N ALA A 325 18.34 3.89 -12.69
CA ALA A 325 17.92 3.25 -11.45
C ALA A 325 16.39 3.29 -11.21
N LYS A 326 15.63 3.99 -12.09
CA LYS A 326 14.17 4.02 -12.08
C LYS A 326 13.58 2.82 -12.83
N VAL A 327 12.63 2.13 -12.19
CA VAL A 327 11.83 1.08 -12.84
C VAL A 327 10.47 1.67 -13.21
N ILE A 328 10.17 1.72 -14.51
CA ILE A 328 8.89 2.18 -15.03
C ILE A 328 8.04 0.96 -15.33
N LYS A 329 6.88 0.88 -14.66
CA LYS A 329 5.91 -0.20 -14.84
C LYS A 329 4.67 0.36 -15.51
N ARG A 330 4.29 -0.22 -16.65
CA ARG A 330 3.01 0.04 -17.30
C ARG A 330 2.09 -1.13 -16.99
N TYR A 331 0.86 -0.83 -16.62
CA TYR A 331 -0.14 -1.83 -16.27
C TYR A 331 -1.28 -1.81 -17.29
N HIS A 332 -1.94 -2.96 -17.43
CA HIS A 332 -3.25 -3.01 -18.08
C HIS A 332 -4.29 -2.24 -17.25
N VAL A 333 -5.42 -1.93 -17.87
CA VAL A 333 -6.62 -1.49 -17.15
C VAL A 333 -6.96 -2.56 -16.11
N PRO A 334 -7.34 -2.19 -14.87
CA PRO A 334 -7.76 -3.16 -13.88
C PRO A 334 -8.87 -4.05 -14.42
N ALA A 335 -8.74 -5.36 -14.26
CA ALA A 335 -9.72 -6.34 -14.69
C ALA A 335 -9.79 -7.49 -13.70
N THR A 336 -10.95 -8.11 -13.54
CA THR A 336 -11.16 -9.28 -12.69
C THR A 336 -10.55 -10.52 -13.36
N PRO A 337 -10.18 -11.56 -12.59
CA PRO A 337 -9.78 -12.84 -13.17
C PRO A 337 -10.82 -13.42 -14.15
N TYR A 338 -12.11 -13.26 -13.83
CA TYR A 338 -13.23 -13.60 -14.71
C TYR A 338 -13.17 -12.86 -16.05
N GLU A 339 -13.03 -11.53 -16.05
CA GLU A 339 -12.95 -10.74 -17.29
C GLU A 339 -11.74 -11.15 -18.14
N ARG A 340 -10.58 -11.38 -17.51
CA ARG A 340 -9.39 -11.86 -18.22
C ARG A 340 -9.60 -13.26 -18.79
N ALA A 341 -10.26 -14.16 -18.07
CA ALA A 341 -10.59 -15.49 -18.56
C ALA A 341 -11.53 -15.42 -19.78
N LEU A 342 -12.55 -14.55 -19.76
CA LEU A 342 -13.42 -14.34 -20.92
C LEU A 342 -12.67 -13.81 -22.14
N GLY A 343 -11.72 -12.90 -21.92
CA GLY A 343 -10.86 -12.34 -22.98
C GLY A 343 -9.75 -13.27 -23.48
N HIS A 344 -9.42 -14.34 -22.74
CA HIS A 344 -8.26 -15.17 -23.07
C HIS A 344 -8.50 -16.05 -24.31
N PRO A 345 -7.63 -16.04 -25.34
CA PRO A 345 -7.86 -16.76 -26.60
C PRO A 345 -7.78 -18.29 -26.44
N ARG A 346 -6.91 -18.79 -25.56
CA ARG A 346 -6.71 -20.24 -25.33
C ARG A 346 -7.78 -20.92 -24.45
N LEU A 347 -8.79 -20.19 -23.97
CA LEU A 347 -9.89 -20.78 -23.20
C LEU A 347 -11.08 -21.10 -24.10
N SER A 348 -11.65 -22.28 -23.93
CA SER A 348 -12.76 -22.76 -24.76
C SER A 348 -14.03 -21.94 -24.57
N LYS A 349 -14.88 -21.91 -25.60
CA LYS A 349 -16.21 -21.26 -25.54
C LYS A 349 -17.09 -21.86 -24.43
N VAL A 350 -16.95 -23.16 -24.15
CA VAL A 350 -17.69 -23.87 -23.09
C VAL A 350 -17.34 -23.32 -21.71
N VAL A 351 -16.05 -23.18 -21.39
CA VAL A 351 -15.60 -22.59 -20.11
C VAL A 351 -16.11 -21.17 -19.96
N LYS A 352 -16.00 -20.35 -21.03
CA LYS A 352 -16.50 -18.97 -21.03
C LYS A 352 -18.02 -18.90 -20.81
N ARG A 353 -18.79 -19.83 -21.37
CA ARG A 353 -20.24 -19.93 -21.15
C ARG A 353 -20.56 -20.24 -19.69
N ARG A 354 -19.94 -21.30 -19.13
CA ARG A 354 -20.11 -21.68 -17.72
C ARG A 354 -19.77 -20.53 -16.76
N LEU A 355 -18.71 -19.79 -17.04
CA LEU A 355 -18.32 -18.62 -16.26
C LEU A 355 -19.39 -17.51 -16.31
N ARG A 356 -20.01 -17.26 -17.47
CA ARG A 356 -21.09 -16.26 -17.59
C ARG A 356 -22.37 -16.72 -16.87
N GLU A 357 -22.71 -17.99 -16.97
CA GLU A 357 -23.84 -18.58 -16.25
C GLU A 357 -23.64 -18.44 -14.74
N LEU A 358 -22.49 -18.85 -14.23
CA LEU A 358 -22.15 -18.67 -12.82
C LEU A 358 -22.17 -17.20 -12.42
N HIS A 359 -21.56 -16.29 -13.18
CA HIS A 359 -21.57 -14.86 -12.84
C HIS A 359 -22.98 -14.27 -12.68
N ARG A 360 -23.96 -14.74 -13.46
CA ARG A 360 -25.36 -14.28 -13.36
C ARG A 360 -26.04 -14.69 -12.06
N THR A 361 -25.63 -15.79 -11.44
CA THR A 361 -26.19 -16.27 -10.16
C THR A 361 -25.55 -15.61 -8.95
N LEU A 362 -24.45 -14.85 -9.14
CA LEU A 362 -23.71 -14.24 -8.06
C LEU A 362 -24.22 -12.83 -7.75
N ASP A 363 -24.19 -12.50 -6.47
CA ASP A 363 -24.46 -11.15 -5.97
C ASP A 363 -23.28 -10.67 -5.12
N PRO A 364 -22.59 -9.58 -5.50
CA PRO A 364 -21.43 -9.10 -4.76
C PRO A 364 -21.76 -8.66 -3.33
N VAL A 365 -22.97 -8.14 -3.06
CA VAL A 365 -23.39 -7.74 -1.71
C VAL A 365 -23.62 -8.96 -0.83
N ALA A 366 -24.30 -9.99 -1.35
CA ALA A 366 -24.55 -11.23 -0.61
C ALA A 366 -23.25 -11.98 -0.30
N LEU A 367 -22.33 -12.05 -1.26
CA LEU A 367 -21.01 -12.63 -1.03
C LEU A 367 -20.21 -11.87 0.02
N LEU A 368 -20.26 -10.53 0.01
CA LEU A 368 -19.59 -9.74 1.04
C LEU A 368 -20.22 -9.93 2.42
N ALA A 369 -21.55 -10.03 2.50
CA ALA A 369 -22.25 -10.31 3.76
C ALA A 369 -21.76 -11.64 4.36
N GLU A 370 -21.75 -12.70 3.55
CA GLU A 370 -21.25 -14.02 3.94
C GLU A 370 -19.78 -13.97 4.41
N MET A 371 -18.93 -13.22 3.70
CA MET A 371 -17.54 -13.01 4.11
C MET A 371 -17.43 -12.29 5.45
N ARG A 372 -18.27 -11.28 5.70
CA ARG A 372 -18.26 -10.50 6.95
C ARG A 372 -18.77 -11.33 8.13
N ASP A 373 -19.80 -12.14 7.92
CA ASP A 373 -20.34 -13.04 8.94
C ASP A 373 -19.30 -14.09 9.33
N ALA A 374 -18.65 -14.73 8.35
CA ALA A 374 -17.56 -15.68 8.64
C ALA A 374 -16.36 -15.01 9.34
N GLN A 375 -16.01 -13.77 8.95
CA GLN A 375 -14.96 -12.99 9.63
C GLN A 375 -15.32 -12.62 11.07
N ALA A 376 -16.58 -12.30 11.36
CA ALA A 376 -17.05 -12.01 12.70
C ALA A 376 -16.95 -13.27 13.57
N GLU A 377 -17.37 -14.42 13.05
CA GLU A 377 -17.29 -15.71 13.75
C GLU A 377 -15.84 -16.13 14.03
N LEU A 378 -14.91 -15.89 13.08
CA LEU A 378 -13.47 -16.06 13.31
C LEU A 378 -12.95 -15.13 14.42
N GLY A 379 -13.42 -13.87 14.43
CA GLY A 379 -13.07 -12.89 15.46
C GLY A 379 -13.48 -13.34 16.87
N THR A 380 -14.74 -13.79 17.03
CA THR A 380 -15.26 -14.30 18.31
C THR A 380 -14.45 -15.48 18.82
N ARG A 381 -14.06 -16.42 17.94
CA ARG A 381 -13.21 -17.56 18.32
C ARG A 381 -11.82 -17.13 18.81
N VAL A 382 -11.22 -16.14 18.16
CA VAL A 382 -9.92 -15.59 18.59
C VAL A 382 -10.02 -14.92 19.95
N ASP A 383 -11.07 -14.12 20.18
CA ASP A 383 -11.26 -13.39 21.44
C ASP A 383 -11.64 -14.32 22.62
N ALA A 384 -12.47 -15.34 22.38
CA ALA A 384 -12.81 -16.37 23.37
C ALA A 384 -11.55 -17.10 23.87
N ARG A 385 -10.64 -17.46 22.95
CA ARG A 385 -9.37 -18.09 23.32
C ARG A 385 -8.46 -17.17 24.15
N LEU A 386 -8.50 -15.88 23.89
CA LEU A 386 -7.72 -14.89 24.66
C LEU A 386 -8.36 -14.57 26.02
N GLY A 387 -9.43 -15.27 26.41
CA GLY A 387 -10.14 -15.08 27.68
C GLY A 387 -10.85 -13.73 27.79
N ARG A 388 -11.12 -13.05 26.67
CA ARG A 388 -11.65 -11.67 26.65
C ARG A 388 -13.16 -11.58 26.59
N LEU A 389 -13.83 -12.71 26.34
CA LEU A 389 -15.29 -12.83 26.35
C LEU A 389 -15.64 -14.12 27.09
N ALA A 390 -16.44 -14.03 28.16
CA ALA A 390 -17.23 -15.17 28.62
C ALA A 390 -18.05 -15.64 27.42
N ALA A 391 -18.04 -16.95 27.13
CA ALA A 391 -18.55 -17.58 25.92
C ALA A 391 -19.86 -16.94 25.40
N ALA A 392 -19.74 -15.92 24.56
CA ALA A 392 -20.87 -15.34 23.88
C ALA A 392 -21.19 -16.28 22.72
N SER A 393 -22.40 -16.84 22.74
CA SER A 393 -22.91 -17.67 21.66
C SER A 393 -22.66 -16.99 20.31
N PRO A 394 -22.22 -17.73 19.27
CA PRO A 394 -22.03 -17.15 17.95
C PRO A 394 -23.32 -16.43 17.53
N PRO A 395 -23.24 -15.20 17.01
CA PRO A 395 -24.41 -14.50 16.52
C PRO A 395 -25.12 -15.36 15.47
N ALA A 396 -26.44 -15.45 15.55
CA ALA A 396 -27.25 -16.24 14.63
C ALA A 396 -26.92 -15.86 13.17
N PRO A 397 -26.64 -16.84 12.28
CA PRO A 397 -26.19 -16.56 10.93
C PRO A 397 -27.40 -16.27 10.05
N THR A 398 -27.89 -15.02 10.01
CA THR A 398 -28.69 -14.55 8.88
C THR A 398 -28.85 -13.03 8.92
N LYS A 399 -27.79 -12.27 8.59
CA LYS A 399 -28.07 -10.95 8.01
C LYS A 399 -28.58 -11.21 6.60
N ILE A 400 -29.89 -11.06 6.40
CA ILE A 400 -30.49 -10.94 5.07
C ILE A 400 -29.64 -9.92 4.31
N ALA A 401 -29.16 -10.23 3.10
CA ALA A 401 -28.22 -9.38 2.35
C ALA A 401 -28.69 -7.91 2.25
N ALA A 402 -30.00 -7.69 2.21
CA ALA A 402 -30.61 -6.35 2.25
C ALA A 402 -30.39 -5.61 3.58
N ALA A 403 -30.48 -6.28 4.73
CA ALA A 403 -30.19 -5.69 6.04
C ALA A 403 -28.71 -5.33 6.15
N PHE A 404 -27.82 -6.23 5.74
CA PHE A 404 -26.37 -5.94 5.65
C PHE A 404 -26.09 -4.75 4.72
N ALA A 405 -26.72 -4.72 3.54
CA ALA A 405 -26.53 -3.64 2.58
C ALA A 405 -26.89 -2.28 3.16
N LYS A 406 -28.00 -2.20 3.92
CA LYS A 406 -28.48 -0.95 4.55
C LYS A 406 -27.47 -0.37 5.55
N GLU A 407 -26.68 -1.21 6.22
CA GLU A 407 -25.65 -0.78 7.18
C GLU A 407 -24.38 -0.25 6.49
N LEU A 408 -24.14 -0.62 5.23
CA LEU A 408 -22.90 -0.26 4.51
C LEU A 408 -22.71 1.26 4.43
N GLY A 409 -21.63 1.75 5.02
CA GLY A 409 -21.26 3.17 4.93
C GLY A 409 -21.96 4.10 5.93
N ASN A 410 -22.81 3.59 6.83
CA ASN A 410 -23.44 4.41 7.87
C ASN A 410 -22.52 4.60 9.10
N ASP A 411 -21.67 3.61 9.38
CA ASP A 411 -20.84 3.53 10.59
C ASP A 411 -19.38 3.99 10.41
N LEU A 412 -19.16 4.99 9.56
CA LEU A 412 -17.81 5.41 9.13
C LEU A 412 -16.89 5.88 10.27
N HIS A 413 -17.48 6.37 11.35
CA HIS A 413 -16.74 6.89 12.51
C HIS A 413 -16.23 5.79 13.45
N LEU A 414 -16.69 4.54 13.31
CA LEU A 414 -16.28 3.41 14.17
C LEU A 414 -14.94 2.77 13.76
N GLY A 415 -14.33 3.22 12.65
CA GLY A 415 -13.00 2.80 12.21
C GLY A 415 -12.95 1.43 11.51
N GLU A 416 -11.96 0.60 11.85
CA GLU A 416 -11.88 -0.77 11.33
C GLU A 416 -12.88 -1.66 12.07
N GLN A 417 -13.94 -2.06 11.37
CA GLN A 417 -15.04 -2.86 11.93
C GLN A 417 -14.74 -4.36 12.00
N ARG A 418 -13.79 -4.85 11.20
CA ARG A 418 -13.43 -6.27 11.22
C ARG A 418 -12.68 -6.58 12.51
N ILE A 419 -13.30 -7.38 13.38
CA ILE A 419 -12.78 -7.77 14.70
C ILE A 419 -11.34 -8.27 14.61
N ILE A 420 -11.08 -9.19 13.67
CA ILE A 420 -9.76 -9.76 13.35
C ILE A 420 -8.66 -8.73 12.98
N HIS A 421 -9.03 -7.54 12.52
CA HIS A 421 -8.10 -6.48 12.13
C HIS A 421 -7.95 -5.38 13.18
N ARG A 422 -8.74 -5.42 14.26
CA ARG A 422 -8.75 -4.41 15.32
C ARG A 422 -7.46 -4.49 16.14
N ARG A 423 -6.40 -3.81 15.68
CA ARG A 423 -5.16 -3.68 16.47
C ARG A 423 -5.39 -2.68 17.60
N MET A 424 -5.19 -3.11 18.85
CA MET A 424 -5.05 -2.16 19.97
C MET A 424 -3.98 -1.13 19.61
N ARG A 425 -4.33 0.16 19.68
CA ARG A 425 -3.37 1.25 19.62
C ARG A 425 -2.41 1.05 20.79
N LYS A 426 -1.23 0.47 20.55
CA LYS A 426 -0.10 0.63 21.47
C LYS A 426 0.44 2.04 21.25
N PRO A 427 0.40 2.94 22.24
CA PRO A 427 1.04 4.23 22.11
C PRO A 427 2.51 3.99 21.73
N TYR A 428 3.00 4.74 20.75
CA TYR A 428 4.41 4.69 20.40
C TYR A 428 5.19 5.17 21.62
N LYS A 429 5.85 4.24 22.34
CA LYS A 429 6.75 4.63 23.43
C LYS A 429 7.82 5.55 22.82
N LYS A 430 7.87 6.80 23.27
CA LYS A 430 8.94 7.73 22.92
C LYS A 430 10.24 7.02 23.31
N ARG A 431 11.06 6.63 22.33
CA ARG A 431 12.35 5.98 22.62
C ARG A 431 13.19 7.00 23.38
N MET A 432 13.30 6.84 24.69
CA MET A 432 14.30 7.57 25.48
C MET A 432 15.67 7.03 25.06
N ARG A 433 16.64 7.92 24.84
CA ARG A 433 18.03 7.51 24.61
C ARG A 433 18.51 6.86 25.92
N MET A 434 18.80 5.57 25.88
CA MET A 434 19.47 4.91 26.99
C MET A 434 20.90 5.47 27.08
N PRO A 435 21.38 5.86 28.27
CA PRO A 435 22.78 6.24 28.47
C PRO A 435 23.70 5.13 27.98
N SER A 436 24.68 5.49 27.16
CA SER A 436 25.72 4.55 26.72
C SER A 436 26.83 4.51 27.77
N MET A 437 27.43 3.33 27.97
CA MET A 437 28.65 3.18 28.77
C MET A 437 29.83 4.04 28.25
N LEU A 438 29.76 4.50 27.00
CA LEU A 438 30.75 5.42 26.42
C LEU A 438 30.45 6.89 26.69
N ASP A 439 29.25 7.25 27.15
CA ASP A 439 28.85 8.64 27.36
C ASP A 439 29.80 9.41 28.31
N PRO A 440 30.31 8.81 29.42
CA PRO A 440 31.31 9.46 30.29
C PRO A 440 32.67 9.71 29.61
N HIS A 441 33.03 8.90 28.61
CA HIS A 441 34.34 8.96 27.94
C HIS A 441 34.30 9.72 26.61
N LEU A 442 33.14 10.26 26.20
CA LEU A 442 32.95 10.94 24.92
C LEU A 442 33.94 12.07 24.69
N ALA A 443 34.18 12.91 25.69
CA ALA A 443 35.09 14.05 25.57
C ALA A 443 36.55 13.61 25.30
N ASN A 444 37.00 12.52 25.94
CA ASN A 444 38.32 11.96 25.73
C ASN A 444 38.44 11.35 24.33
N ILE A 445 37.42 10.62 23.89
CA ILE A 445 37.37 10.01 22.55
C ILE A 445 37.36 11.10 21.46
N GLU A 446 36.58 12.17 21.63
CA GLU A 446 36.55 13.32 20.71
C GLU A 446 37.90 14.05 20.67
N ARG A 447 38.58 14.19 21.82
CA ARG A 447 39.92 14.77 21.89
C ARG A 447 40.95 13.92 21.15
N TRP A 448 40.95 12.59 21.36
CA TRP A 448 41.84 11.68 20.65
C TRP A 448 41.59 11.69 19.13
N LEU A 449 40.34 11.78 18.69
CA LEU A 449 40.02 11.85 17.27
C LEU A 449 40.41 13.19 16.63
N THR A 450 40.39 14.27 17.40
CA THR A 450 40.89 15.58 16.94
C THR A 450 42.41 15.55 16.75
N ALA A 451 43.15 14.93 17.69
CA ALA A 451 44.60 14.80 17.61
C ALA A 451 45.05 13.77 16.55
N GLU A 452 44.36 12.63 16.46
CA GLU A 452 44.69 11.52 15.57
C GLU A 452 43.42 11.02 14.83
N PRO A 453 43.05 11.65 13.70
CA PRO A 453 41.81 11.31 12.99
C PRO A 453 41.73 9.86 12.48
N ARG A 454 42.88 9.20 12.29
CA ARG A 454 43.02 7.83 11.77
C ARG A 454 42.83 6.74 12.82
N LEU A 455 42.61 7.08 14.09
CA LEU A 455 42.44 6.10 15.17
C LEU A 455 41.37 5.04 14.86
N THR A 456 41.72 3.77 15.08
CA THR A 456 40.80 2.65 14.89
C THR A 456 39.95 2.44 16.13
N ALA A 457 38.83 1.74 15.98
CA ALA A 457 37.99 1.37 17.13
C ALA A 457 38.75 0.48 18.12
N LEU A 458 39.67 -0.36 17.65
CA LEU A 458 40.55 -1.19 18.47
C LEU A 458 41.56 -0.34 19.26
N ALA A 459 42.17 0.68 18.63
CA ALA A 459 43.11 1.57 19.33
C ALA A 459 42.42 2.38 20.44
N ILE A 460 41.21 2.87 20.18
CA ILE A 460 40.42 3.60 21.21
C ILE A 460 39.97 2.65 22.32
N LEU A 461 39.57 1.43 21.97
CA LEU A 461 39.21 0.42 22.96
C LEU A 461 40.42 0.03 23.83
N GLY A 462 41.62 -0.06 23.26
CA GLY A 462 42.87 -0.28 24.01
C GLY A 462 43.15 0.86 24.99
N ARG A 463 43.06 2.12 24.54
CA ARG A 463 43.23 3.30 25.41
C ARG A 463 42.18 3.37 26.53
N LEU A 464 40.95 2.94 26.26
CA LEU A 464 39.90 2.86 27.28
C LEU A 464 40.12 1.70 28.26
N ALA A 465 40.64 0.56 27.78
CA ALA A 465 40.99 -0.58 28.61
C ALA A 465 42.19 -0.29 29.52
N GLU A 466 43.15 0.52 29.10
CA GLU A 466 44.26 0.98 29.95
C GLU A 466 43.76 1.88 31.10
N GLN A 467 42.73 2.70 30.86
CA GLN A 467 42.17 3.61 31.85
C GLN A 467 41.15 2.93 32.78
N CYS A 468 40.37 1.99 32.25
CA CYS A 468 39.29 1.30 32.96
C CYS A 468 39.24 -0.18 32.51
N PRO A 469 40.21 -1.00 32.93
CA PRO A 469 40.35 -2.39 32.47
C PRO A 469 39.15 -3.26 32.84
N GLU A 470 38.45 -2.93 33.91
CA GLU A 470 37.27 -3.68 34.36
C GLU A 470 36.00 -3.42 33.53
N GLN A 471 35.98 -2.36 32.71
CA GLN A 471 34.78 -1.95 31.96
C GLN A 471 34.92 -2.16 30.44
N PHE A 472 36.14 -2.22 29.91
CA PHE A 472 36.39 -2.24 28.47
C PHE A 472 37.25 -3.45 28.06
N GLY A 473 36.71 -4.27 27.15
CA GLY A 473 37.40 -5.39 26.54
C GLY A 473 36.97 -5.64 25.10
N PRO A 474 37.40 -6.75 24.47
CA PRO A 474 37.07 -7.10 23.09
C PRO A 474 35.56 -7.05 22.72
N PRO A 475 34.60 -7.43 23.61
CA PRO A 475 33.16 -7.40 23.30
C PRO A 475 32.61 -6.00 22.97
N GLN A 476 33.23 -4.93 23.48
CA GLN A 476 32.77 -3.55 23.34
C GLN A 476 33.18 -2.91 21.99
N HIS A 477 34.00 -3.59 21.18
CA HIS A 477 34.51 -3.08 19.90
C HIS A 477 33.40 -2.58 18.97
N THR A 478 32.29 -3.32 18.87
CA THR A 478 31.15 -2.94 18.00
C THR A 478 30.47 -1.65 18.46
N ILE A 479 30.45 -1.38 19.76
CA ILE A 479 29.84 -0.18 20.36
C ILE A 479 30.73 1.04 20.07
N VAL A 480 32.05 0.91 20.28
CA VAL A 480 33.04 1.95 19.96
C VAL A 480 33.05 2.25 18.46
N GLN A 481 32.97 1.22 17.61
CA GLN A 481 32.91 1.38 16.15
C GLN A 481 31.66 2.15 15.70
N ARG A 482 30.50 1.91 16.32
CA ARG A 482 29.26 2.66 16.03
C ARG A 482 29.39 4.12 16.44
N LEU A 483 29.97 4.40 17.61
CA LEU A 483 30.22 5.75 18.08
C LEU A 483 31.16 6.50 17.13
N LEU A 484 32.28 5.89 16.75
CA LEU A 484 33.25 6.46 15.81
C LEU A 484 32.63 6.85 14.46
N ARG A 485 31.78 5.98 13.90
CA ARG A 485 31.04 6.30 12.66
C ARG A 485 30.15 7.53 12.83
N SER A 486 29.53 7.70 14.00
CA SER A 486 28.70 8.87 14.30
C SER A 486 29.53 10.14 14.46
N LEU A 487 30.65 10.08 15.20
CA LEU A 487 31.53 11.24 15.44
C LEU A 487 32.21 11.70 14.15
N ARG A 488 32.73 10.76 13.35
CA ARG A 488 33.32 11.08 12.04
C ARG A 488 32.30 11.69 11.08
N ARG A 489 31.05 11.20 11.09
CA ARG A 489 29.97 11.80 10.29
C ARG A 489 29.72 13.25 10.70
N LYS A 490 29.62 13.53 12.01
CA LYS A 490 29.47 14.90 12.52
C LYS A 490 30.65 15.79 12.12
N ALA A 491 31.89 15.32 12.29
CA ALA A 491 33.08 16.08 11.90
C ALA A 491 33.09 16.41 10.39
N VAL A 492 32.72 15.46 9.53
CA VAL A 492 32.58 15.70 8.08
C VAL A 492 31.47 16.71 7.77
N GLU A 493 30.35 16.67 8.49
CA GLU A 493 29.26 17.66 8.35
C GLU A 493 29.68 19.08 8.80
N THR A 494 30.68 19.20 9.68
CA THR A 494 31.25 20.49 10.11
C THR A 494 32.36 20.99 9.17
N ILE A 495 33.19 20.08 8.63
CA ILE A 495 34.33 20.42 7.76
C ILE A 495 33.89 20.71 6.33
N ILE A 496 32.85 20.02 5.85
CA ILE A 496 32.25 20.28 4.54
C ILE A 496 30.95 21.06 4.80
N PRO A 497 30.98 22.40 4.85
CA PRO A 497 29.74 23.16 4.77
C PRO A 497 29.05 22.73 3.48
N ARG A 498 27.79 22.31 3.59
CA ARG A 498 26.95 21.98 2.43
C ARG A 498 27.11 23.10 1.40
N THR A 499 27.77 22.80 0.28
CA THR A 499 27.72 23.63 -0.92
C THR A 499 26.28 23.60 -1.42
N ALA A 500 25.49 24.53 -0.90
CA ALA A 500 24.27 24.96 -1.54
C ALA A 500 24.70 25.81 -2.74
N GLU A 501 24.87 25.18 -3.90
CA GLU A 501 24.56 25.73 -5.23
C GLU A 501 25.05 24.76 -6.32
N GLY A 502 24.13 23.91 -6.77
CA GLY A 502 24.22 23.34 -8.11
C GLY A 502 23.79 24.40 -9.12
N ALA A 503 24.71 25.30 -9.48
CA ALA A 503 24.59 26.08 -10.71
C ALA A 503 25.19 25.23 -11.84
N ALA A 504 24.31 24.64 -12.64
CA ALA A 504 24.66 24.10 -13.94
C ALA A 504 25.13 25.25 -14.84
N GLN A 505 26.43 25.33 -15.11
CA GLN A 505 26.93 25.97 -16.32
C GLN A 505 27.21 24.87 -17.33
N ALA A 506 26.28 24.77 -18.29
CA ALA A 506 26.50 24.08 -19.54
C ALA A 506 27.67 24.76 -20.26
N ALA A 507 28.69 23.99 -20.58
CA ALA A 507 29.73 24.40 -21.51
C ALA A 507 29.11 24.48 -22.91
N ASP A 508 29.17 25.69 -23.46
CA ASP A 508 28.88 26.07 -24.84
C ASP A 508 29.96 25.45 -25.76
N PRO A 509 29.62 24.69 -26.81
CA PRO A 509 30.61 24.23 -27.78
C PRO A 509 30.93 25.39 -28.73
N GLY A 510 32.15 25.91 -28.60
CA GLY A 510 32.68 26.97 -29.43
C GLY A 510 32.63 26.64 -30.92
N THR A 511 32.12 27.61 -31.67
CA THR A 511 32.41 27.90 -33.07
C THR A 511 33.91 28.08 -33.32
N GLY A 512 34.43 27.35 -34.31
CA GLY A 512 35.65 27.63 -35.08
C GLY A 512 35.61 26.74 -36.33
N ALA A 513 35.24 27.24 -37.50
CA ALA A 513 36.01 28.04 -38.47
C ALA A 513 36.71 27.16 -39.52
N ALA A 514 36.25 27.32 -40.77
CA ALA A 514 36.97 27.26 -42.05
C ALA A 514 38.24 26.39 -42.16
N ALA A 515 38.12 25.28 -42.90
CA ALA A 515 38.82 24.99 -44.16
C ALA A 515 38.21 23.71 -44.76
#